data_AF-A0A2N7N6U7-F1
#
_entry.id   AF-A0A2N7N6U7-F1
#
_cell.length_a   1.000
_cell.length_b   1.000
_cell.length_c   1.000
_cell.angle_alpha   90.00
_cell.angle_beta   90.00
_cell.angle_gamma   90.00
#
_symmetry.space_group_name_H-M   'P 1'
#
loop_
_entity.id
_entity.type
_entity.pdbx_description
1 polymer ?
#
loop_
_entity_poly.entity_id
_entity_poly.type
_entity_poly.pdbx_seq_one_letter_code
_entity_poly.pdbx_strand_id
1 'polypeptide(L)'
;MDRLRLAYQLLENGDVHMLLEYHHAPHTYLLDIQVNDISLATPLHFEQQILSFNNYGLWVNQQLLGDSQSQMKLWREFLERYQTSKVNQEIALSKFLSIQEQ
;
A
#
# COMPACT_ATOMS: atom_id res chain seq x y z
N MET A 1 4.77 -13.09 -0.19
CA MET A 1 5.37 -11.83 0.30
C MET A 1 4.26 -10.82 0.65
N ASP A 2 3.12 -11.30 1.16
CA ASP A 2 1.83 -10.60 1.01
C ASP A 2 1.28 -10.11 2.35
N ARG A 3 2.19 -9.79 3.27
CA ARG A 3 1.86 -9.43 4.65
C ARG A 3 1.52 -7.95 4.81
N LEU A 4 1.91 -7.10 3.87
CA LEU A 4 1.63 -5.67 3.94
C LEU A 4 0.47 -5.31 3.01
N ARG A 5 -0.50 -4.55 3.52
CA ARG A 5 -1.65 -4.04 2.76
C ARG A 5 -1.95 -2.61 3.19
N LEU A 6 -2.16 -1.71 2.24
CA LEU A 6 -2.79 -0.43 2.52
C LEU A 6 -4.28 -0.67 2.72
N ALA A 7 -4.87 -0.09 3.76
CA ALA A 7 -6.29 -0.19 4.05
C ALA A 7 -6.92 1.18 4.09
N TYR A 8 -8.07 1.32 3.43
CA TYR A 8 -8.96 2.45 3.62
C TYR A 8 -10.03 2.08 4.65
N GLN A 9 -10.26 2.94 5.63
CA GLN A 9 -11.31 2.77 6.63
C GLN A 9 -12.16 4.04 6.75
N LEU A 10 -13.41 3.87 7.16
CA LEU A 10 -14.33 4.95 7.48
C LEU A 10 -14.25 5.25 8.98
N LEU A 11 -13.86 6.47 9.34
CA LEU A 11 -13.83 6.93 10.72
C LEU A 11 -15.25 7.27 11.21
N GLU A 12 -15.43 7.35 12.54
CA GLU A 12 -16.73 7.67 13.15
C GLU A 12 -17.30 9.04 12.73
N ASN A 13 -16.42 9.98 12.39
CA ASN A 13 -16.80 11.31 11.90
C ASN A 13 -17.20 11.31 10.41
N GLY A 14 -17.14 10.16 9.73
CA GLY A 14 -17.45 10.00 8.31
C GLY A 14 -16.28 10.24 7.36
N ASP A 15 -15.09 10.59 7.87
CA ASP A 15 -13.91 10.77 7.04
C ASP A 15 -13.31 9.43 6.61
N VAL A 16 -12.68 9.41 5.44
CA VAL A 16 -11.92 8.27 4.95
C VAL A 16 -10.46 8.42 5.34
N HIS A 17 -9.91 7.40 5.98
CA HIS A 17 -8.52 7.36 6.43
C HIS A 17 -7.79 6.17 5.80
N MET A 18 -6.49 6.35 5.54
CA MET A 18 -5.61 5.29 5.04
C MET A 18 -4.56 4.93 6.09
N LEU A 19 -4.39 3.63 6.31
CA LEU A 19 -3.33 3.07 7.17
C LEU A 19 -2.66 1.87 6.49
N LEU A 20 -1.59 1.37 7.10
CA LEU A 20 -0.90 0.17 6.67
C LEU A 20 -1.17 -0.98 7.63
N GLU A 21 -1.64 -2.10 7.09
CA GLU A 21 -1.81 -3.35 7.82
C GLU A 21 -0.59 -4.25 7.63
N TYR A 22 -0.13 -4.87 8.72
CA TYR A 22 0.80 -5.98 8.71
C TYR A 22 0.13 -7.26 9.20
N HIS A 23 -0.11 -8.18 8.27
CA HIS A 23 -0.76 -9.48 8.48
C HIS A 23 0.27 -10.53 8.88
N HIS A 24 0.21 -10.96 10.14
CA HIS A 24 1.03 -12.03 10.70
C HIS A 24 0.14 -13.01 11.47
N ALA A 25 -0.42 -13.97 10.73
CA ALA A 25 -1.45 -14.88 11.21
C ALA A 25 -1.12 -15.46 12.61
N PRO A 26 -2.07 -15.41 13.56
CA PRO A 26 -3.48 -15.00 13.39
C PRO A 26 -3.72 -13.48 13.53
N HIS A 27 -2.68 -12.68 13.70
CA HIS A 27 -2.79 -11.27 14.06
C HIS A 27 -2.64 -10.36 12.84
N THR A 28 -3.28 -9.20 12.92
CA THR A 28 -3.04 -8.06 12.03
C THR A 28 -2.65 -6.87 12.89
N TYR A 29 -1.56 -6.20 12.51
CA TYR A 29 -1.07 -5.00 13.19
C TYR A 29 -1.32 -3.78 12.31
N LEU A 30 -1.68 -2.66 12.93
CA LEU A 30 -2.02 -1.41 12.29
C LEU A 30 -0.89 -0.40 12.50
N LEU A 31 -0.39 0.14 11.40
CA LEU A 31 0.58 1.21 11.35
C LEU A 31 -0.13 2.43 10.77
N ASP A 32 -0.33 3.43 11.61
CA ASP A 32 -1.10 4.62 11.29
C ASP A 32 -0.21 5.85 11.51
N ILE A 33 -0.33 6.86 10.66
CA ILE A 33 0.44 8.11 10.78
C ILE A 33 -0.10 9.01 11.90
N GLN A 34 -1.35 8.80 12.33
CA GLN A 34 -1.99 9.62 13.37
C GLN A 34 -1.56 9.20 14.78
N VAL A 35 -0.99 8.02 14.95
CA VAL A 35 -0.53 7.50 16.25
C VAL A 35 0.90 6.98 16.14
N ASN A 36 1.68 7.13 17.20
CA ASN A 36 3.07 6.66 17.20
C ASN A 36 3.20 5.15 17.46
N ASP A 37 2.16 4.53 18.01
CA ASP A 37 2.18 3.13 18.42
C ASP A 37 1.64 2.20 17.34
N ILE A 38 2.27 1.04 17.18
CA ILE A 38 1.74 -0.05 16.35
C ILE A 38 0.66 -0.77 17.15
N SER A 39 -0.57 -0.69 16.67
CA SER A 39 -1.75 -1.23 17.35
C SER A 39 -2.13 -2.60 16.81
N LEU A 40 -2.78 -3.44 17.62
CA LEU A 40 -3.40 -4.67 17.14
C LEU A 40 -4.76 -4.34 16.50
N ALA A 41 -5.06 -4.95 15.35
CA ALA A 41 -6.35 -4.78 14.69
C ALA A 41 -7.49 -5.34 15.57
N THR A 42 -8.52 -4.52 15.75
CA THR A 42 -9.73 -4.88 16.50
C THR A 42 -10.85 -5.31 15.55
N PRO A 43 -11.92 -5.97 16.03
CA PRO A 43 -13.11 -6.22 15.21
C PRO A 43 -13.67 -4.95 14.57
N LEU A 44 -13.67 -3.83 15.32
CA LEU A 44 -14.13 -2.53 14.82
C LEU A 44 -13.34 -2.07 13.60
N HIS A 45 -12.02 -2.28 13.56
CA HIS A 45 -11.22 -1.94 12.38
C HIS A 45 -11.72 -2.69 11.13
N PHE A 46 -12.02 -3.98 11.25
CA PHE A 46 -12.51 -4.77 10.12
C PHE A 46 -13.95 -4.41 9.70
N GLU A 47 -14.78 -3.93 10.62
CA GLU A 47 -16.12 -3.39 10.32
C GLU A 47 -16.04 -2.02 9.62
N GLN A 48 -15.06 -1.20 9.98
CA GLN A 48 -14.83 0.12 9.38
C GLN A 48 -14.02 0.07 8.08
N GLN A 49 -13.35 -1.05 7.79
CA GLN A 49 -12.55 -1.21 6.59
C GLN A 49 -13.43 -1.22 5.34
N ILE A 50 -13.17 -0.28 4.43
CA ILE A 50 -13.81 -0.19 3.12
C ILE A 50 -13.16 -1.21 2.17
N LEU A 51 -11.83 -1.22 2.12
CA LEU A 51 -11.03 -2.14 1.33
C LEU A 51 -9.58 -2.17 1.85
N SER A 52 -8.85 -3.23 1.51
CA SER A 52 -7.39 -3.29 1.66
C SER A 52 -6.74 -3.81 0.39
N PHE A 53 -5.52 -3.39 0.09
CA PHE A 53 -4.84 -3.78 -1.15
C PHE A 53 -3.33 -3.76 -1.01
N ASN A 54 -2.66 -4.46 -1.91
CA ASN A 54 -1.20 -4.38 -2.06
C ASN A 54 -0.83 -4.39 -3.55
N ASN A 55 0.39 -4.83 -3.88
CA ASN A 55 0.81 -4.89 -5.28
C ASN A 55 0.08 -5.98 -6.10
N TYR A 56 -0.51 -6.98 -5.44
CA TYR A 56 -0.98 -8.22 -6.05
C TYR A 56 -2.49 -8.44 -5.90
N GLY A 57 -3.12 -7.88 -4.87
CA GLY A 57 -4.50 -8.19 -4.53
C GLY A 57 -5.26 -7.01 -3.93
N LEU A 58 -6.54 -6.95 -4.25
CA LEU A 58 -7.54 -6.08 -3.64
C LEU A 58 -8.49 -6.97 -2.84
N TRP A 59 -8.68 -6.64 -1.56
CA TRP A 59 -9.60 -7.30 -0.65
C TRP A 59 -10.72 -6.35 -0.24
N VAL A 60 -11.94 -6.90 -0.18
CA VAL A 60 -13.13 -6.23 0.36
C VAL A 60 -13.79 -7.21 1.32
N ASN A 61 -14.15 -6.78 2.52
CA ASN A 61 -14.69 -7.67 3.57
C ASN A 61 -13.81 -8.91 3.79
N GLN A 62 -12.49 -8.74 3.78
CA GLN A 62 -11.48 -9.80 3.90
C GLN A 62 -11.47 -10.84 2.76
N GLN A 63 -12.27 -10.66 1.71
CA GLN A 63 -12.30 -11.54 0.55
C GLN A 63 -11.49 -10.95 -0.60
N LEU A 64 -10.67 -11.77 -1.25
CA LEU A 64 -9.90 -11.36 -2.43
C LEU A 64 -10.87 -11.12 -3.60
N LEU A 65 -10.92 -9.88 -4.07
CA LEU A 65 -11.73 -9.48 -5.22
C LEU A 65 -10.97 -9.70 -6.54
N GLY A 66 -9.65 -9.50 -6.55
CA GLY A 66 -8.80 -9.68 -7.73
C GLY A 66 -7.51 -8.87 -7.65
N ASP A 67 -6.81 -8.74 -8.78
CA ASP A 67 -5.57 -7.97 -8.90
C ASP A 67 -5.79 -6.46 -8.71
N SER A 68 -4.97 -5.82 -7.89
CA SER A 68 -5.11 -4.38 -7.55
C SER A 68 -4.89 -3.47 -8.75
N GLN A 69 -3.98 -3.80 -9.67
CA GLN A 69 -3.65 -2.92 -10.80
C GLN A 69 -4.77 -2.89 -11.83
N SER A 70 -5.47 -4.01 -11.98
CA SER A 70 -6.63 -4.15 -12.84
C SER A 70 -7.85 -3.42 -12.28
N GLN A 71 -8.04 -3.46 -10.95
CA GLN A 71 -9.22 -2.92 -10.27
C GLN A 71 -9.07 -1.44 -9.86
N MET A 72 -7.84 -0.95 -9.63
CA MET A 72 -7.59 0.38 -9.05
C MET A 72 -6.76 1.26 -9.98
N LYS A 73 -7.45 2.12 -10.75
CA LYS A 73 -6.83 3.03 -11.73
C LYS A 73 -5.70 3.88 -11.15
N LEU A 74 -5.92 4.56 -10.02
CA LEU A 74 -4.91 5.45 -9.42
C LEU A 74 -3.69 4.68 -8.90
N TRP A 75 -3.90 3.46 -8.41
CA TRP A 75 -2.80 2.58 -7.97
C TRP A 75 -1.95 2.13 -9.16
N ARG A 76 -2.60 1.71 -10.25
CA ARG A 76 -1.92 1.38 -11.50
C ARG A 76 -1.10 2.56 -12.02
N GLU A 77 -1.70 3.74 -12.12
CA GLU A 77 -1.01 4.96 -12.59
C GLU A 77 0.16 5.34 -11.66
N PHE A 78 0.03 5.13 -10.35
CA PHE A 78 1.13 5.33 -9.42
C PHE A 78 2.30 4.38 -9.71
N LEU A 79 2.02 3.10 -9.93
CA LEU A 79 3.05 2.10 -10.24
C LEU A 79 3.73 2.37 -11.58
N GLU A 80 2.99 2.76 -12.61
CA GLU A 80 3.53 3.16 -13.92
C GLU A 80 4.50 4.35 -13.79
N ARG A 81 4.14 5.36 -13.00
CA ARG A 81 5.02 6.50 -12.71
C ARG A 81 6.24 6.10 -11.90
N TYR A 82 6.07 5.24 -10.90
CA TYR A 82 7.17 4.74 -10.08
C TYR A 82 8.19 3.97 -10.92
N GLN A 83 7.73 3.09 -11.81
CA GLN A 83 8.59 2.33 -12.71
C GLN A 83 9.35 3.25 -13.67
N THR A 84 8.66 4.24 -14.25
CA THR A 84 9.29 5.26 -15.11
C THR A 84 10.36 6.06 -14.36
N SER A 85 10.07 6.48 -13.12
CA SER A 85 11.02 7.20 -12.27
C SER A 85 12.27 6.37 -11.99
N LYS A 86 12.09 5.09 -11.64
CA LYS A 86 13.20 4.18 -11.38
C LYS A 86 14.11 4.00 -12.59
N VAL A 87 13.52 3.80 -13.78
CA VAL A 87 14.26 3.72 -15.05
C VAL A 87 15.04 5.00 -15.32
N ASN A 88 14.42 6.17 -15.10
CA ASN A 88 15.09 7.45 -15.29
C ASN A 88 16.26 7.66 -14.31
N GLN A 89 16.11 7.22 -13.06
CA GLN A 89 17.19 7.24 -12.07
C GLN A 89 18.36 6.34 -12.49
N GLU A 90 18.09 5.11 -12.93
CA GLU A 90 19.11 4.17 -13.40
C GLU A 90 19.86 4.71 -14.63
N ILE A 91 19.17 5.35 -15.57
CA ILE A 91 19.78 6.03 -16.74
C ILE A 91 20.63 7.23 -16.30
N ALA A 92 20.18 8.02 -15.34
CA ALA A 92 20.94 9.17 -14.83
C ALA A 92 22.24 8.72 -14.13
N LEU A 93 22.14 7.66 -13.30
CA LEU A 93 23.28 7.05 -12.62
C LEU A 93 24.30 6.47 -13.60
N SER A 94 23.87 5.75 -14.63
CA SER A 94 24.79 5.18 -15.63
C SER A 94 25.52 6.27 -16.44
N LYS A 95 24.82 7.35 -16.82
CA LYS A 95 25.44 8.52 -17.46
C LYS A 95 26.47 9.19 -16.56
N PHE A 96 26.13 9.43 -15.28
CA PHE A 96 27.06 10.03 -14.32
C PHE A 96 28.34 9.21 -14.16
N LEU A 97 28.23 7.89 -13.99
CA LEU A 97 29.39 7.01 -13.86
C LEU A 97 30.26 7.00 -15.12
N SER A 98 29.65 7.01 -16.31
CA SER A 98 30.41 7.04 -17.58
C SER A 98 31.21 8.33 -17.81
N ILE A 99 30.83 9.43 -17.14
CA ILE A 99 31.55 10.71 -17.20
C ILE A 99 32.75 10.72 -16.23
N GLN A 100 32.70 9.94 -15.14
CA GLN A 100 33.80 9.89 -14.16
C GLN A 100 34.96 8.96 -14.59
N GLU A 101 34.76 8.13 -15.59
CA GLU A 101 35.77 7.22 -16.16
C GLU A 101 36.55 7.82 -17.34
N GLN A 102 36.32 9.11 -17.67
CA GLN A 102 37.03 9.89 -18.68
C GLN A 102 37.97 10.92 -18.03
#